data_AF-A0A2T2QXY6-F1
#
_entry.id   AF-A0A2T2QXY6-F1
#
_cell.length_a   1.000
_cell.length_b   1.000
_cell.length_c   1.000
_cell.angle_alpha   90.00
_cell.angle_beta   90.00
_cell.angle_gamma   90.00
#
_symmetry.space_group_name_H-M   'P 1'
#
loop_
_entity.id
_entity.type
_entity.pdbx_description
1 polymer ?
#
loop_
_entity_poly.entity_id
_entity_poly.type
_entity_poly.pdbx_seq_one_letter_code
_entity_poly.pdbx_strand_id
1 'polypeptide(L)'
;MSGPPGSGKTLLARTFTSILPSMDEDEVLEVSQLYSVAGQLSSERPLITERPFRAPHHTASSSSLIGGGSNPTPGEISLSHRGVLFLDEFPEFQREVLESLRQPLEDRIVHVSRVRNSVTYPADFMLLASQNPCPCGYLRDPDTA
;
A
#
# COMPACT_ATOMS: atom_id res chain seq x y z
N MET A 1 -1.94 9.29 10.81
CA MET A 1 -1.02 10.31 11.37
C MET A 1 -1.50 11.68 10.91
N SER A 2 -1.84 12.59 11.83
CA SER A 2 -2.21 13.97 11.48
C SER A 2 -1.14 14.91 12.02
N GLY A 3 -0.68 15.85 11.19
CA GLY A 3 0.33 16.82 11.62
C GLY A 3 0.68 17.80 10.50
N PRO A 4 1.29 18.95 10.81
CA PRO A 4 1.64 19.97 9.82
C PRO A 4 2.64 19.45 8.78
N PRO A 5 2.77 20.11 7.61
CA PRO A 5 3.83 19.80 6.66
C PRO A 5 5.20 19.92 7.33
N GLY A 6 6.15 19.05 6.97
CA GLY A 6 7.49 19.03 7.55
C GLY A 6 7.62 18.32 8.90
N SER A 7 6.54 17.80 9.50
CA SER A 7 6.59 17.08 10.79
C SER A 7 7.18 15.66 10.72
N GLY A 8 7.88 15.30 9.64
CA GLY A 8 8.54 13.99 9.51
C GLY A 8 7.63 12.77 9.30
N LYS A 9 6.35 12.94 8.93
CA LYS A 9 5.38 11.83 8.75
C LYS A 9 5.87 10.76 7.78
N THR A 10 6.36 11.20 6.61
CA THR A 10 6.90 10.32 5.57
C THR A 10 8.16 9.59 6.03
N LEU A 11 9.02 10.26 6.82
CA LEU A 11 10.22 9.63 7.38
C LEU A 11 9.83 8.53 8.37
N LEU A 12 8.92 8.83 9.29
CA LEU A 12 8.39 7.87 10.27
C LEU A 12 7.77 6.65 9.59
N ALA A 13 6.98 6.85 8.53
CA ALA A 13 6.39 5.75 7.77
C ALA A 13 7.46 4.87 7.10
N ARG A 14 8.49 5.48 6.48
CA ARG A 14 9.58 4.74 5.83
C ARG A 14 10.44 3.96 6.82
N THR A 15 10.70 4.50 8.00
CA THR A 15 11.48 3.81 9.03
C THR A 15 10.67 2.75 9.77
N PHE A 16 9.33 2.77 9.66
CA PHE A 16 8.47 1.81 10.34
C PHE A 16 8.78 0.35 9.96
N THR A 17 9.19 0.06 8.73
CA THR A 17 9.57 -1.31 8.34
C THR A 17 10.79 -1.82 9.10
N SER A 18 11.70 -0.94 9.55
CA SER A 18 12.90 -1.32 10.29
C SER A 18 12.64 -1.87 11.70
N ILE A 19 11.46 -1.61 12.27
CA ILE A 19 11.07 -2.10 13.59
C ILE A 19 10.17 -3.34 13.51
N LEU A 20 9.80 -3.77 12.30
CA LEU A 20 9.02 -4.97 12.11
C LEU A 20 9.88 -6.22 12.31
N PRO A 21 9.29 -7.34 12.74
CA PRO A 21 9.98 -8.61 12.75
C PRO A 21 10.52 -8.96 11.36
N SER A 22 11.69 -9.61 11.31
CA SER A 22 12.18 -10.23 10.08
C SER A 22 11.14 -11.21 9.52
N MET A 23 11.16 -11.42 8.21
CA MET A 23 10.31 -12.45 7.59
C MET A 23 10.88 -13.84 7.86
N ASP A 24 10.00 -14.80 8.09
CA ASP A 24 10.36 -16.22 8.03
C ASP A 24 10.48 -16.71 6.58
N GLU A 25 10.93 -17.96 6.39
CA GLU A 25 11.15 -18.52 5.05
C GLU A 25 9.85 -18.62 4.23
N ASP A 26 8.72 -18.94 4.87
CA ASP A 26 7.42 -19.05 4.21
C ASP A 26 6.92 -17.68 3.76
N GLU A 27 7.06 -16.66 4.61
CA GLU A 27 6.75 -15.27 4.27
C GLU A 27 7.63 -14.75 3.13
N VAL A 28 8.93 -15.05 3.15
CA VAL A 28 9.86 -14.69 2.05
C VAL A 28 9.40 -15.31 0.74
N LEU A 29 9.03 -16.59 0.74
CA LEU A 29 8.55 -17.27 -0.46
C LEU A 29 7.23 -16.71 -0.96
N GLU A 30 6.26 -16.50 -0.06
CA GLU A 30 4.93 -15.93 -0.36
C GLU A 30 5.06 -14.55 -1.03
N VAL A 31 5.85 -13.65 -0.45
CA VAL A 31 6.09 -12.32 -1.02
C VAL A 31 6.86 -12.41 -2.34
N SER A 32 7.90 -13.25 -2.42
CA SER A 32 8.70 -13.41 -3.63
C SER A 32 7.89 -13.94 -4.81
N GLN A 33 6.98 -14.89 -4.57
CA GLN A 33 6.05 -15.38 -5.60
C GLN A 33 5.20 -14.24 -6.18
N LEU A 34 4.70 -13.35 -5.32
CA LEU A 34 3.89 -12.23 -5.76
C LEU A 34 4.69 -11.25 -6.64
N TYR A 35 5.93 -10.94 -6.24
CA TYR A 35 6.84 -10.12 -7.04
C TYR A 35 7.29 -10.81 -8.34
N SER A 36 7.37 -12.15 -8.34
CA SER A 36 7.64 -12.95 -9.54
C SER A 36 6.51 -12.80 -10.57
N VAL A 37 5.25 -12.94 -10.13
CA VAL A 37 4.06 -12.74 -10.97
C VAL A 37 3.98 -11.31 -11.50
N ALA A 38 4.41 -10.33 -10.70
CA ALA A 38 4.50 -8.93 -11.11
C ALA A 38 5.67 -8.65 -12.08
N GLY A 39 6.58 -9.61 -12.31
CA GLY A 39 7.78 -9.42 -13.11
C GLY A 39 8.80 -8.46 -12.47
N GLN A 40 8.80 -8.33 -11.15
CA GLN A 40 9.63 -7.38 -10.39
C GLN A 40 10.86 -8.03 -9.73
N LEU A 41 11.10 -9.32 -9.94
CA LEU A 41 12.32 -10.00 -9.50
C LEU A 41 13.43 -9.88 -10.54
N SER A 42 14.68 -9.88 -10.08
CA SER A 42 15.87 -9.93 -10.94
C SER A 42 16.75 -11.12 -10.58
N SER A 43 17.65 -11.52 -11.48
CA SER A 43 18.61 -12.60 -11.20
C SER A 43 19.55 -12.26 -10.03
N GLU A 44 19.80 -10.97 -9.77
CA GLU A 44 20.61 -10.49 -8.65
C GLU A 44 19.83 -10.48 -7.33
N ARG A 45 18.50 -10.36 -7.40
CA ARG A 45 17.58 -10.35 -6.25
C ARG A 45 16.40 -11.27 -6.54
N PRO A 46 16.62 -12.60 -6.49
CA PRO A 46 15.59 -13.57 -6.81
C PRO A 46 14.55 -13.74 -5.69
N LEU A 47 14.82 -13.20 -4.51
CA LEU A 47 13.95 -13.27 -3.34
C LEU A 47 13.78 -11.87 -2.72
N ILE A 48 12.59 -11.63 -2.19
CA ILE A 48 12.29 -10.47 -1.36
C ILE A 48 12.48 -10.88 0.11
N THR A 49 13.60 -10.44 0.70
CA THR A 49 13.97 -10.79 2.09
C THR A 49 13.66 -9.70 3.10
N GLU A 50 13.22 -8.52 2.64
CA GLU A 50 12.82 -7.40 3.47
C GLU A 50 11.30 -7.16 3.40
N ARG A 51 10.71 -6.72 4.52
CA ARG A 51 9.27 -6.39 4.60
C ARG A 51 8.94 -5.33 3.52
N PRO A 52 7.99 -5.60 2.60
CA PRO A 52 7.66 -4.64 1.56
C PRO A 52 7.19 -3.30 2.11
N PHE A 53 7.57 -2.21 1.44
CA PHE A 53 7.03 -0.87 1.68
C PHE A 53 6.53 -0.30 0.36
N ARG A 54 5.21 -0.07 0.26
CA ARG A 54 4.57 0.54 -0.91
C ARG A 54 4.03 1.91 -0.53
N ALA A 55 4.24 2.89 -1.39
CA ALA A 55 3.79 4.27 -1.17
C ALA A 55 3.26 4.86 -2.49
N PRO A 56 2.06 4.43 -2.95
CA PRO A 56 1.47 4.98 -4.16
C PRO A 56 1.22 6.49 -4.01
N HIS A 57 1.36 7.22 -5.11
CA HIS A 57 0.97 8.63 -5.16
C HIS A 57 -0.56 8.76 -5.09
N HIS A 58 -1.10 9.85 -4.54
CA HIS A 58 -2.55 10.06 -4.40
C HIS A 58 -3.29 10.15 -5.76
N THR A 59 -2.55 10.34 -6.86
CA THR A 59 -3.07 10.29 -8.24
C THR A 59 -3.08 8.88 -8.85
N ALA A 60 -2.70 7.85 -8.09
CA ALA A 60 -2.73 6.47 -8.54
C ALA A 60 -4.16 6.02 -8.88
N SER A 61 -4.32 5.29 -9.97
CA SER A 61 -5.62 4.76 -10.38
C SER A 61 -6.04 3.57 -9.50
N SER A 62 -7.34 3.32 -9.41
CA SER A 62 -7.88 2.11 -8.76
C SER A 62 -7.28 0.83 -9.36
N SER A 63 -7.06 0.79 -10.67
CA SER A 63 -6.41 -0.33 -11.36
C SER A 63 -4.95 -0.55 -10.97
N SER A 64 -4.20 0.50 -10.61
CA SER A 64 -2.82 0.38 -10.14
C SER A 64 -2.74 -0.10 -8.69
N LEU A 65 -3.69 0.33 -7.84
CA LEU A 65 -3.76 -0.13 -6.45
C LEU A 65 -4.20 -1.59 -6.33
N ILE A 66 -5.30 -1.94 -7.01
CA ILE A 66 -5.91 -3.27 -6.92
C ILE A 66 -5.12 -4.28 -7.77
N GLY A 67 -4.60 -3.84 -8.92
CA GLY A 67 -4.04 -4.70 -9.95
C GLY A 67 -4.99 -4.88 -11.14
N GLY A 68 -4.50 -5.53 -12.19
CA GLY A 68 -5.25 -5.62 -13.44
C GLY A 68 -4.43 -5.98 -14.66
N GLY A 69 -4.83 -5.47 -15.82
CA GLY A 69 -4.27 -5.83 -17.12
C GLY A 69 -4.99 -6.98 -17.82
N SER A 70 -4.56 -7.29 -19.05
CA SER A 70 -5.06 -8.41 -19.85
C SER A 70 -4.73 -9.75 -19.20
N ASN A 71 -3.57 -9.82 -18.53
CA ASN A 71 -3.22 -10.85 -17.57
C ASN A 71 -3.38 -10.22 -16.17
N PRO A 72 -4.20 -10.76 -15.26
CA PRO A 72 -4.47 -10.14 -13.98
C PRO A 72 -3.21 -10.14 -13.12
N THR A 73 -2.46 -9.04 -13.06
CA THR A 73 -1.26 -8.90 -12.20
C THR A 73 -1.62 -8.26 -10.86
N PRO A 74 -0.86 -8.54 -9.79
CA PRO A 74 -1.05 -7.90 -8.49
C PRO A 74 -0.83 -6.37 -8.57
N GLY A 75 -1.58 -5.61 -7.78
CA GLY A 75 -1.40 -4.16 -7.62
C GLY A 75 -0.60 -3.78 -6.37
N GLU A 76 -0.52 -2.48 -6.08
CA GLU A 76 0.19 -1.93 -4.90
C GLU A 76 -0.26 -2.57 -3.58
N ILE A 77 -1.56 -2.85 -3.44
CA ILE A 77 -2.12 -3.47 -2.23
C ILE A 77 -1.52 -4.86 -2.02
N SER A 78 -1.57 -5.71 -3.04
CA SER A 78 -0.99 -7.06 -2.93
C SER A 78 0.53 -7.03 -2.83
N LEU A 79 1.20 -6.10 -3.51
CA LEU A 79 2.66 -5.92 -3.40
C LEU A 79 3.11 -5.44 -2.01
N SER A 80 2.19 -4.91 -1.19
CA SER A 80 2.46 -4.56 0.20
C SER A 80 2.26 -5.70 1.18
N HIS A 81 1.89 -6.90 0.71
CA HIS A 81 1.66 -8.08 1.54
C HIS A 81 2.86 -8.40 2.45
N ARG A 82 2.57 -8.78 3.69
CA ARG A 82 3.49 -8.96 4.82
C ARG A 82 4.32 -7.72 5.16
N GLY A 83 3.93 -6.55 4.67
CA GLY A 83 4.66 -5.30 4.83
C GLY A 83 3.74 -4.12 5.15
N VAL A 84 4.02 -3.00 4.50
CA VAL A 84 3.39 -1.72 4.77
C VAL A 84 2.88 -1.09 3.48
N LEU A 85 1.62 -0.65 3.51
CA LEU A 85 1.05 0.27 2.52
C LEU A 85 0.96 1.66 3.15
N PHE A 86 1.69 2.62 2.61
CA PHE A 86 1.71 3.99 3.08
C PHE A 86 0.95 4.91 2.12
N LEU A 87 -0.07 5.60 2.62
CA LEU A 87 -0.86 6.57 1.87
C LEU A 87 -0.62 7.96 2.45
N ASP A 88 0.24 8.73 1.76
CA ASP A 88 0.46 10.13 2.11
C ASP A 88 -0.65 11.00 1.55
N GLU A 89 -0.99 12.09 2.25
CA GLU A 89 -2.10 12.96 1.85
C GLU A 89 -3.41 12.17 1.65
N PHE A 90 -3.72 11.27 2.59
CA PHE A 90 -4.86 10.35 2.52
C PHE A 90 -6.20 10.99 2.09
N PRO A 91 -6.57 12.21 2.52
CA PRO A 91 -7.79 12.88 2.05
C PRO A 91 -7.80 13.25 0.56
N GLU A 92 -6.64 13.33 -0.10
CA GLU A 92 -6.50 13.68 -1.53
C GLU A 92 -6.72 12.47 -2.45
N PHE A 93 -6.73 11.25 -1.90
CA PHE A 93 -7.04 10.06 -2.68
C PHE A 93 -8.50 10.09 -3.15
N GLN A 94 -8.72 9.62 -4.39
CA GLN A 94 -10.06 9.46 -4.92
C GLN A 94 -10.87 8.49 -4.06
N ARG A 95 -12.13 8.83 -3.80
CA ARG A 95 -13.02 8.01 -2.96
C ARG A 95 -13.06 6.55 -3.40
N GLU A 96 -13.15 6.28 -4.70
CA GLU A 96 -13.17 4.91 -5.24
C GLU A 96 -11.93 4.10 -4.83
N VAL A 97 -10.76 4.74 -4.83
CA VAL A 97 -9.51 4.11 -4.39
C VAL A 97 -9.56 3.77 -2.90
N LEU A 98 -10.08 4.67 -2.08
CA LEU A 98 -10.23 4.43 -0.64
C LEU A 98 -11.25 3.32 -0.32
N GLU A 99 -12.38 3.29 -1.03
CA GLU A 99 -13.39 2.23 -0.85
C GLU A 99 -12.82 0.86 -1.26
N SER A 100 -11.91 0.81 -2.25
CA SER A 100 -11.26 -0.43 -2.68
C SER A 100 -10.35 -1.07 -1.61
N LEU A 101 -9.93 -0.30 -0.59
CA LEU A 101 -9.11 -0.81 0.52
C LEU A 101 -9.93 -1.57 1.57
N ARG A 102 -11.26 -1.42 1.60
CA ARG A 102 -12.10 -2.02 2.64
C ARG A 102 -11.94 -3.54 2.67
N GLN A 103 -12.14 -4.19 1.53
CA GLN A 103 -12.05 -5.65 1.44
C GLN A 103 -10.64 -6.18 1.78
N PRO A 104 -9.55 -5.62 1.23
CA PRO A 104 -8.20 -6.07 1.59
C PRO A 104 -7.86 -5.92 3.08
N LEU A 105 -8.35 -4.87 3.75
CA LEU A 105 -8.13 -4.66 5.18
C LEU A 105 -8.92 -5.66 6.05
N GLU A 106 -10.06 -6.15 5.57
CA GLU A 106 -10.92 -7.10 6.29
C GLU A 106 -10.51 -8.55 6.03
N ASP A 107 -10.41 -8.93 4.74
CA ASP A 107 -10.22 -10.32 4.32
C ASP A 107 -8.75 -10.69 4.08
N ARG A 108 -7.84 -9.71 4.08
CA ARG A 108 -6.40 -9.87 3.75
C ARG A 108 -6.14 -10.44 2.36
N ILE A 109 -7.06 -10.26 1.43
CA ILE A 109 -6.95 -10.71 0.04
C ILE A 109 -7.51 -9.67 -0.94
N VAL A 110 -7.07 -9.74 -2.18
CA VAL A 110 -7.58 -8.95 -3.31
C VAL A 110 -8.02 -9.90 -4.41
N HIS A 111 -9.26 -9.76 -4.88
CA HIS A 111 -9.75 -10.49 -6.05
C HIS A 111 -9.61 -9.64 -7.32
N VAL A 112 -8.78 -10.08 -8.25
CA VAL A 112 -8.61 -9.43 -9.55
C VAL A 112 -9.35 -10.25 -10.61
N SER A 113 -10.55 -9.80 -10.96
CA SER A 113 -11.39 -10.43 -12.01
C SER A 113 -11.32 -9.68 -13.34
N ARG A 114 -11.06 -10.41 -14.41
CA ARG A 114 -11.01 -9.92 -15.80
C ARG A 114 -11.76 -10.87 -16.73
N VAL A 115 -12.04 -10.40 -17.95
CA VAL A 115 -12.90 -11.07 -18.94
C VAL A 115 -12.55 -12.55 -19.16
N ARG A 116 -11.26 -12.91 -19.05
CA ARG A 116 -10.80 -14.28 -19.32
C ARG A 116 -10.46 -15.09 -18.06
N ASN A 117 -10.05 -14.43 -16.97
CA ASN A 117 -9.51 -15.08 -15.78
C ASN A 117 -9.83 -14.27 -14.52
N SER A 118 -9.96 -14.96 -13.39
CA SER A 118 -10.02 -14.37 -12.05
C SER A 118 -8.91 -14.97 -11.20
N VAL A 119 -8.16 -14.11 -10.49
CA VAL A 119 -7.06 -14.52 -9.62
C VAL A 119 -7.22 -13.82 -8.27
N THR A 120 -6.89 -14.53 -7.20
CA THR A 120 -6.88 -13.98 -5.84
C THR A 120 -5.44 -13.83 -5.39
N TYR A 121 -5.10 -12.65 -4.90
CA TYR A 121 -3.78 -12.34 -4.36
C TYR A 121 -3.86 -12.08 -2.86
N PRO A 122 -2.86 -12.50 -2.07
CA PRO A 122 -2.78 -12.14 -0.67
C PRO A 122 -2.50 -10.63 -0.51
N ALA A 123 -3.00 -10.07 0.59
CA ALA A 123 -2.95 -8.66 0.91
C ALA A 123 -3.03 -8.41 2.44
N ASP A 124 -2.34 -9.21 3.24
CA ASP A 124 -2.13 -8.92 4.67
C ASP A 124 -1.04 -7.84 4.82
N PHE A 125 -1.41 -6.58 5.08
CA PHE A 125 -0.47 -5.45 5.19
C PHE A 125 -0.87 -4.51 6.32
N MET A 126 0.09 -3.75 6.84
CA MET A 126 -0.17 -2.63 7.74
C MET A 126 -0.42 -1.35 6.93
N LEU A 127 -1.60 -0.75 7.11
CA LEU A 127 -1.92 0.54 6.51
C LEU A 127 -1.41 1.68 7.39
N LEU A 128 -0.50 2.48 6.84
CA LEU A 128 -0.11 3.77 7.40
C LEU A 128 -0.70 4.88 6.53
N ALA A 129 -1.47 5.78 7.13
CA ALA A 129 -2.03 6.93 6.42
C ALA A 129 -1.59 8.23 7.08
N SER A 130 -1.15 9.22 6.30
CA SER A 130 -0.92 10.58 6.78
C SER A 130 -1.87 11.58 6.15
N GLN A 131 -2.20 12.61 6.90
CA GLN A 131 -2.98 13.75 6.43
C GLN A 131 -2.39 15.04 6.96
N ASN A 132 -2.50 16.10 6.16
CA ASN A 132 -2.23 17.46 6.61
C ASN A 132 -3.53 18.03 7.22
N PRO A 133 -3.47 18.64 8.41
CA PRO A 133 -4.63 19.23 9.04
C PRO A 133 -5.03 20.50 8.28
N CYS A 134 -6.11 20.39 7.49
CA CYS A 134 -6.64 21.40 6.57
C CYS A 134 -5.60 22.07 5.63
N PRO A 135 -5.80 22.08 4.31
CA PRO A 135 -4.98 22.91 3.41
C PRO A 135 -4.95 24.40 3.82
N CYS A 136 -5.97 24.83 4.55
CA CYS A 136 -6.14 26.17 5.09
C CYS A 136 -5.33 26.49 6.36
N GLY A 137 -4.66 25.52 7.00
CA GLY A 137 -3.91 25.76 8.24
C GLY A 137 -4.76 26.31 9.39
N TYR A 138 -6.02 25.84 9.50
CA TYR A 138 -7.00 26.29 10.50
C TYR A 138 -7.42 27.77 10.41
N LEU A 139 -7.24 28.43 9.26
CA LEU A 139 -7.59 29.85 9.06
C LEU A 139 -9.06 30.22 9.40
N ARG A 140 -9.95 29.23 9.59
CA ARG A 140 -11.37 29.40 9.90
C ARG A 140 -11.85 28.52 11.05
N ASP A 141 -10.94 27.95 11.84
CA ASP A 141 -11.32 27.13 12.98
C ASP A 141 -11.64 28.03 14.19
N PRO A 142 -12.91 28.11 14.62
CA PRO A 142 -13.35 29.01 15.69
C PRO A 142 -12.75 28.67 17.06
N ASP A 143 -12.19 27.47 17.24
CA ASP A 143 -11.59 27.02 18.51
C ASP A 143 -10.09 27.38 18.64
N THR A 144 -9.49 27.98 17.60
CA THR A 144 -8.08 28.45 17.59
C THR A 144 -7.91 29.97 17.60
N ALA A 145 -9.00 30.74 17.78
CA ALA A 145 -9.00 32.20 17.86
C ALA A 145 -9.01 32.72 19.30
#